data_AF-A0A2E0KZ65-F1
#
_entry.id   AF-A0A2E0KZ65-F1
#
_cell.length_a   1.000
_cell.length_b   1.000
_cell.length_c   1.000
_cell.angle_alpha   90.00
_cell.angle_beta   90.00
_cell.angle_gamma   90.00
#
_symmetry.space_group_name_H-M   'P 1'
#
loop_
_entity.id
_entity.type
_entity.pdbx_description
1 polymer ?
#
loop_
_entity_poly.entity_id
_entity_poly.type
_entity_poly.pdbx_seq_one_letter_code
_entity_poly.pdbx_strand_id
1 'polypeptide(L)'
;MSDKSKTQYTNRLSLHITEAMSNRLDQIALMRDEAKAEIVRAALRAYLDDQEDLLGSRKHFTKMFQRRVDYLERLLAITLWLNVQTLQILYERVRKEPYDLGDFLADAIGSGIETEDGIHTLVERASQRKTKPPAK
;
A
#
# COMPACT_ATOMS: atom_id res chain seq x y z
N MET A 1 36.19 -15.66 -9.98
CA MET A 1 35.30 -16.64 -9.32
C MET A 1 35.17 -16.18 -7.88
N SER A 2 34.00 -15.69 -7.48
CA SER A 2 33.81 -15.01 -6.20
C SER A 2 33.55 -16.04 -5.10
N ASP A 3 34.48 -16.14 -4.15
CA ASP A 3 34.29 -16.85 -2.89
C ASP A 3 33.09 -16.24 -2.16
N LYS A 4 31.94 -16.93 -2.22
CA LYS A 4 30.82 -16.69 -1.31
C LYS A 4 31.33 -16.97 0.10
N SER A 5 31.61 -15.92 0.86
CA SER A 5 32.07 -16.02 2.23
C SER A 5 31.16 -16.97 3.01
N LYS A 6 31.75 -18.02 3.59
CA LYS A 6 31.04 -18.90 4.52
C LYS A 6 30.50 -18.04 5.65
N THR A 7 29.20 -17.80 5.67
CA THR A 7 28.54 -17.12 6.79
C THR A 7 28.81 -17.94 8.05
N GLN A 8 29.59 -17.39 8.99
CA GLN A 8 29.92 -18.07 10.23
C GLN A 8 28.70 -18.03 11.14
N TYR A 9 28.13 -19.20 11.45
CA TYR A 9 27.00 -19.33 12.34
C TYR A 9 27.48 -19.41 13.80
N THR A 10 27.31 -18.32 14.56
CA THR A 10 27.85 -18.19 15.93
C THR A 10 26.92 -18.76 17.01
N ASN A 11 25.60 -18.76 16.77
CA ASN A 11 24.60 -19.20 17.75
C ASN A 11 23.91 -20.49 17.32
N ARG A 12 23.71 -21.42 18.26
CA ARG A 12 22.95 -22.66 18.03
C ARG A 12 21.53 -22.52 18.55
N LEU A 13 20.55 -22.80 17.67
CA LEU A 13 19.13 -22.89 18.00
C LEU A 13 18.69 -24.35 17.94
N SER A 14 18.12 -24.87 19.03
CA SER A 14 17.55 -26.22 19.11
C SER A 14 16.04 -26.11 19.35
N LEU A 15 15.24 -26.83 18.55
CA LEU A 15 13.79 -26.72 18.52
C LEU A 15 13.18 -28.12 18.47
N HIS A 16 12.01 -28.29 19.11
CA HIS A 16 11.15 -29.44 18.86
C HIS A 16 10.12 -29.09 17.79
N ILE A 17 9.97 -29.96 16.80
CA ILE A 17 8.99 -29.82 15.71
C ILE A 17 8.07 -31.05 15.69
N THR A 18 6.88 -30.89 15.13
CA THR A 18 5.97 -32.01 14.91
C THR A 18 6.50 -32.94 13.81
N GLU A 19 6.09 -34.20 13.84
CA GLU A 19 6.45 -35.19 12.82
C GLU A 19 6.03 -34.72 11.41
N ALA A 20 4.84 -34.15 11.28
CA ALA A 20 4.34 -33.60 10.02
C ALA A 20 5.25 -32.49 9.46
N MET A 21 5.80 -31.63 10.31
CA MET A 21 6.76 -30.59 9.90
C MET A 21 8.09 -31.19 9.47
N SER A 22 8.59 -32.20 10.19
CA SER A 22 9.81 -32.91 9.80
C SER A 22 9.66 -33.54 8.42
N ASN A 23 8.56 -34.27 8.17
CA ASN A 23 8.31 -34.90 6.88
C ASN A 23 8.25 -33.89 5.72
N ARG A 24 7.66 -32.71 5.95
CA ARG A 24 7.64 -31.63 4.94
C ARG A 24 9.03 -31.03 4.70
N LEU A 25 9.82 -30.82 5.75
CA LEU A 25 11.20 -30.34 5.61
C LEU A 25 12.05 -31.32 4.81
N ASP A 26 11.84 -32.62 5.01
CA ASP A 26 12.56 -33.68 4.31
C ASP A 26 12.23 -33.70 2.81
N GLN A 27 10.95 -33.54 2.48
CA GLN A 27 10.50 -33.40 1.08
C GLN A 27 11.13 -32.17 0.42
N ILE A 28 11.13 -31.02 1.08
CA ILE A 28 11.72 -29.78 0.54
C ILE A 28 13.24 -29.91 0.39
N ALA A 29 13.91 -30.56 1.34
CA ALA A 29 15.35 -30.86 1.27
C ALA A 29 15.68 -31.72 0.06
N LEU A 30 14.89 -32.76 -0.19
CA LEU A 30 15.07 -33.63 -1.35
C LEU A 30 14.79 -32.91 -2.68
N MET A 31 13.80 -32.01 -2.71
CA MET A 31 13.50 -31.23 -3.92
C MET A 31 14.56 -30.17 -4.26
N ARG A 32 15.20 -29.57 -3.25
CA ARG A 32 16.17 -28.48 -3.43
C ARG A 32 17.63 -28.92 -3.39
N ASP A 33 17.89 -30.19 -3.07
CA ASP A 33 19.24 -30.74 -2.84
C ASP A 33 20.04 -29.92 -1.79
N GLU A 34 19.35 -29.48 -0.75
CA GLU A 34 19.90 -28.63 0.32
C GLU A 34 19.74 -29.31 1.69
N ALA A 35 20.68 -29.05 2.60
CA ALA A 35 20.56 -29.52 3.97
C ALA A 35 19.33 -28.92 4.66
N LYS A 36 18.60 -29.73 5.45
CA LYS A 36 17.43 -29.28 6.24
C LYS A 36 17.72 -28.02 7.06
N ALA A 37 18.93 -27.91 7.59
CA ALA A 37 19.38 -26.74 8.36
C ALA A 37 19.42 -25.45 7.52
N GLU A 38 19.81 -25.50 6.24
CA GLU A 38 19.80 -24.31 5.37
C GLU A 38 18.38 -23.87 5.04
N ILE A 39 17.48 -24.81 4.81
CA ILE A 39 16.05 -24.53 4.57
C ILE A 39 15.42 -23.86 5.79
N VAL A 40 15.68 -24.38 6.99
CA VAL A 40 15.18 -23.79 8.24
C VAL A 40 15.76 -22.39 8.44
N ARG A 41 17.04 -22.15 8.12
CA ARG A 41 17.62 -20.80 8.18
C ARG A 41 17.02 -19.85 7.16
N ALA A 42 16.79 -20.29 5.93
CA ALA A 42 16.16 -19.48 4.90
C ALA A 42 14.72 -19.11 5.30
N ALA A 43 13.96 -20.07 5.81
CA ALA A 43 12.61 -19.84 6.33
C ALA A 43 12.61 -18.90 7.53
N LEU A 44 13.55 -19.07 8.46
CA LEU A 44 13.69 -18.19 9.62
C LEU A 44 14.08 -16.76 9.21
N ARG A 45 14.99 -16.57 8.24
CA ARG A 45 15.32 -15.24 7.70
C ARG A 45 14.10 -14.60 7.06
N ALA A 46 13.41 -15.30 6.17
CA ALA A 46 12.21 -14.79 5.52
C ALA A 46 11.12 -14.41 6.53
N TYR A 47 10.94 -15.22 7.58
CA TYR A 47 10.01 -14.89 8.66
C TYR A 47 10.49 -13.68 9.45
N LEU A 48 11.76 -13.59 9.82
CA LEU A 48 12.29 -12.43 10.55
C LEU A 48 12.21 -11.15 9.72
N ASP A 49 12.51 -11.19 8.42
CA ASP A 49 12.40 -10.06 7.51
C ASP A 49 10.93 -9.59 7.38
N ASP A 50 9.99 -10.53 7.25
CA ASP A 50 8.54 -10.25 7.23
C ASP A 50 8.05 -9.65 8.56
N GLN A 51 8.54 -10.19 9.68
CA GLN A 51 8.23 -9.68 11.00
C GLN A 51 9.03 -8.42 11.37
N GLU A 52 10.09 -8.05 10.64
CA GLU A 52 10.87 -6.83 10.87
C GLU A 52 10.01 -5.58 10.60
N ASP A 53 9.01 -5.67 9.71
CA ASP A 53 8.00 -4.63 9.53
C ASP A 53 7.09 -4.46 10.76
N LEU A 54 6.91 -5.51 11.57
CA LEU A 54 6.08 -5.52 12.78
C LEU A 54 6.89 -5.21 14.06
N LEU A 55 8.16 -5.62 14.11
CA LEU A 55 9.07 -5.47 15.25
C LEU A 55 9.98 -4.23 15.14
N GLY A 56 10.28 -3.79 13.92
CA GLY A 56 11.29 -2.79 13.62
C GLY A 56 10.79 -1.37 13.81
N SER A 57 11.03 -0.82 15.01
CA SER A 57 11.27 0.60 15.36
C SER A 57 10.44 1.68 14.65
N ARG A 58 9.84 2.60 15.43
CA ARG A 58 9.16 3.82 14.94
C ARG A 58 9.84 4.49 13.74
N LYS A 59 11.18 4.43 13.64
CA LYS A 59 11.96 4.99 12.54
C LYS A 59 11.77 4.27 11.19
N HIS A 60 11.68 2.94 11.17
CA HIS A 60 11.51 2.16 9.93
C HIS A 60 10.05 2.19 9.45
N PHE A 61 9.09 2.11 10.37
CA PHE A 61 7.68 2.37 10.07
C PHE A 61 7.49 3.76 9.47
N THR A 62 8.05 4.82 10.09
CA THR A 62 7.95 6.18 9.55
C THR A 62 8.52 6.29 8.14
N LYS A 63 9.65 5.62 7.86
CA LYS A 63 10.29 5.67 6.54
C LYS A 63 9.49 4.94 5.46
N MET A 64 8.93 3.77 5.76
CA MET A 64 8.04 3.03 4.84
C MET A 64 6.72 3.79 4.63
N PHE A 65 6.15 4.34 5.70
CA PHE A 65 4.94 5.16 5.64
C PHE A 65 5.16 6.42 4.78
N GLN A 66 6.25 7.16 5.00
CA GLN A 66 6.63 8.31 4.17
C GLN A 66 6.73 7.91 2.69
N ARG A 67 7.47 6.85 2.36
CA ARG A 67 7.58 6.37 0.96
C ARG A 67 6.22 6.03 0.35
N ARG A 68 5.31 5.45 1.13
CA ARG A 68 3.98 5.12 0.65
C ARG A 68 3.11 6.36 0.45
N VAL A 69 3.19 7.33 1.37
CA VAL A 69 2.52 8.63 1.22
C VAL A 69 3.06 9.35 0.00
N ASP A 70 4.39 9.45 -0.18
CA ASP A 70 5.02 10.08 -1.34
C ASP A 70 4.55 9.44 -2.66
N TYR A 71 4.42 8.11 -2.68
CA TYR A 71 3.91 7.38 -3.84
C TYR A 71 2.43 7.70 -4.12
N LEU A 72 1.59 7.73 -3.08
CA LEU A 72 0.18 8.06 -3.19
C LEU A 72 -0.02 9.52 -3.61
N GLU A 73 0.75 10.46 -3.07
CA GLU A 73 0.73 11.86 -3.47
C GLU A 73 1.12 12.02 -4.95
N ARG A 74 2.16 11.31 -5.40
CA ARG A 74 2.55 11.32 -6.81
C ARG A 74 1.46 10.76 -7.71
N LEU A 75 0.83 9.66 -7.33
CA LEU A 75 -0.28 9.07 -8.08
C LEU A 75 -1.49 10.01 -8.11
N LEU A 76 -1.80 10.66 -6.98
CA LEU A 76 -2.87 11.65 -6.88
C LEU A 76 -2.58 12.85 -7.79
N ALA A 77 -1.36 13.39 -7.78
CA ALA A 77 -0.98 14.50 -8.65
C ALA A 77 -1.12 14.14 -10.14
N ILE A 78 -0.69 12.94 -10.54
CA ILE A 78 -0.83 12.46 -11.93
C ILE A 78 -2.31 12.32 -12.31
N THR A 79 -3.12 11.72 -11.45
CA THR A 79 -4.55 11.53 -11.73
C THR A 79 -5.29 12.86 -11.77
N LEU A 80 -4.98 13.80 -10.89
CA LEU A 80 -5.56 15.14 -10.91
C LEU A 80 -5.21 15.86 -12.21
N TRP A 81 -3.94 15.80 -12.62
CA TRP A 81 -3.47 16.39 -13.87
C TRP A 81 -4.19 15.82 -15.10
N LEU A 82 -4.33 14.49 -15.18
CA LEU A 82 -5.07 13.84 -16.26
C LEU A 82 -6.55 14.24 -16.28
N ASN A 83 -7.20 14.36 -15.12
CA ASN A 83 -8.58 14.80 -15.03
C ASN A 83 -8.74 16.25 -15.51
N VAL A 84 -7.86 17.16 -15.09
CA VAL A 84 -7.84 18.56 -15.53
C VAL A 84 -7.67 18.64 -17.05
N GLN A 85 -6.68 17.95 -17.62
CA GLN A 85 -6.48 17.95 -19.08
C GLN A 85 -7.69 17.37 -19.83
N THR A 86 -8.28 16.28 -19.33
CA THR A 86 -9.44 15.66 -19.96
C THR A 86 -10.64 16.60 -19.94
N LEU A 87 -10.89 17.25 -18.80
CA LEU A 87 -11.98 18.19 -18.63
C LEU A 87 -11.77 19.46 -19.49
N GLN A 88 -10.53 19.95 -19.62
CA GLN A 88 -10.19 21.07 -20.50
C GLN A 88 -10.50 20.74 -21.96
N ILE A 89 -10.01 19.59 -22.45
CA ILE A 89 -10.26 19.13 -23.82
C ILE A 89 -11.77 18.97 -24.07
N LEU A 90 -12.50 18.40 -23.11
CA LEU A 90 -13.95 18.26 -23.22
C LEU A 90 -14.64 19.63 -23.32
N TYR A 91 -14.23 20.60 -22.50
CA TYR A 91 -14.80 21.94 -22.49
C TYR A 91 -14.56 22.68 -23.80
N GLU A 92 -13.32 22.67 -24.29
CA GLU A 92 -12.94 23.26 -25.58
C GLU A 92 -13.71 22.60 -26.75
N ARG A 93 -13.93 21.28 -26.69
CA ARG A 93 -14.69 20.55 -27.72
C ARG A 93 -16.18 20.87 -27.71
N VAL A 94 -16.76 21.05 -26.54
CA VAL A 94 -18.19 21.37 -26.38
C VAL A 94 -18.45 22.84 -26.73
N ARG A 95 -17.60 23.76 -26.28
CA ARG A 95 -17.80 25.21 -26.46
C ARG A 95 -17.14 25.79 -27.71
N LYS A 96 -16.23 25.06 -28.37
CA LYS A 96 -15.49 25.47 -29.59
C LYS A 96 -14.65 26.76 -29.46
N GLU A 97 -14.36 27.18 -28.23
CA GLU A 97 -13.54 28.35 -27.93
C GLU A 97 -12.35 27.92 -27.06
N PRO A 98 -11.14 28.48 -27.29
CA PRO A 98 -9.99 28.21 -26.43
C PRO A 98 -10.26 28.82 -25.05
N TYR A 99 -10.23 27.98 -24.02
CA TYR A 99 -10.46 28.41 -22.65
C TYR A 99 -9.12 28.68 -21.97
N ASP A 100 -8.98 29.81 -21.27
CA ASP A 100 -7.75 30.09 -20.55
C ASP A 100 -7.56 29.10 -19.38
N LEU A 101 -6.34 28.58 -19.25
CA LEU A 101 -6.03 27.53 -18.28
C LEU A 101 -6.20 28.04 -16.84
N GLY A 102 -5.95 29.33 -16.59
CA GLY A 102 -6.11 29.96 -15.27
C GLY A 102 -7.56 29.97 -14.81
N ASP A 103 -8.47 30.44 -15.67
CA ASP A 103 -9.90 30.49 -15.38
C ASP A 103 -10.51 29.09 -15.26
N PHE A 104 -10.03 28.13 -16.06
CA PHE A 104 -10.48 26.73 -15.98
C PHE A 104 -10.14 26.09 -14.64
N LEU A 105 -8.91 26.29 -14.17
CA LEU A 105 -8.47 25.75 -12.87
C LEU A 105 -9.26 26.37 -11.72
N ALA A 106 -9.52 27.68 -11.77
CA ALA A 106 -10.34 28.35 -10.77
C ALA A 106 -11.77 27.79 -10.72
N ASP A 107 -12.39 27.58 -11.88
CA ASP A 107 -13.75 27.04 -12.00
C ASP A 107 -13.84 25.57 -11.59
N ALA A 108 -12.82 24.76 -11.94
CA ALA A 108 -12.72 23.37 -11.51
C ALA A 108 -12.49 23.22 -10.00
N ILE A 109 -11.66 24.08 -9.40
CA ILE A 109 -11.46 24.13 -7.94
C ILE A 109 -12.75 24.57 -7.25
N GLY A 110 -13.42 25.62 -7.75
CA GLY A 110 -14.71 26.08 -7.22
C GLY A 110 -15.78 24.99 -7.26
N SER A 111 -15.96 24.35 -8.42
CA SER A 111 -16.88 23.22 -8.60
C SER A 111 -16.54 22.03 -7.68
N GLY A 112 -15.25 21.80 -7.43
CA GLY A 112 -14.78 20.78 -6.49
C GLY A 112 -15.21 21.06 -5.04
N ILE A 113 -15.03 22.30 -4.58
CA ILE A 113 -15.43 22.76 -3.24
C ILE A 113 -16.96 22.67 -3.08
N GLU A 114 -17.72 23.13 -4.07
CA GLU A 114 -19.19 23.02 -4.05
C GLU A 114 -19.68 21.56 -4.00
N THR A 115 -18.96 20.66 -4.67
CA THR A 115 -19.26 19.22 -4.64
C THR A 115 -18.93 18.62 -3.27
N GLU A 116 -17.84 19.04 -2.63
CA GLU A 116 -17.48 18.62 -1.26
C GLU A 116 -18.58 19.01 -0.26
N ASP A 117 -19.05 20.27 -0.30
CA ASP A 117 -20.15 20.76 0.54
C ASP A 117 -21.46 19.98 0.28
N GLY A 118 -21.73 19.66 -0.98
CA GLY A 118 -22.86 18.81 -1.38
C GLY A 118 -22.77 17.38 -0.82
N ILE A 119 -21.59 16.77 -0.84
CA ILE A 119 -21.36 15.44 -0.27
C ILE A 119 -21.47 15.48 1.26
N HIS A 120 -20.90 16.49 1.91
CA HIS A 120 -20.97 16.65 3.36
C HIS A 120 -22.43 16.77 3.83
N THR A 121 -23.23 17.60 3.16
CA THR A 121 -24.66 17.75 3.47
C THR A 121 -25.47 16.47 3.21
N LEU A 122 -25.11 15.68 2.20
CA LEU A 122 -25.72 14.36 1.96
C LEU A 122 -25.34 13.34 3.05
N VAL A 123 -24.09 13.34 3.50
CA VAL A 123 -23.60 12.48 4.59
C VAL A 123 -24.27 12.85 5.91
N GLU A 124 -24.44 14.14 6.23
CA GLU A 124 -25.18 14.60 7.40
C GLU A 124 -26.66 14.22 7.33
N ARG A 125 -27.31 14.33 6.17
CA ARG A 125 -28.70 13.87 6.00
C ARG A 125 -28.82 12.36 6.16
N ALA A 126 -27.86 11.60 5.67
CA ALA A 126 -27.84 10.14 5.80
C ALA A 126 -27.57 9.69 7.24
N SER A 127 -26.72 10.40 7.99
CA SER A 127 -26.46 10.13 9.41
C SER A 127 -27.67 10.49 10.27
N GLN A 128 -28.35 11.60 10.00
CA GLN A 128 -29.59 11.99 10.69
C GLN A 128 -30.78 11.04 10.43
N ARG A 129 -30.84 10.42 9.25
CA ARG A 129 -31.86 9.38 8.95
C ARG A 129 -31.67 8.11 9.77
N LYS A 130 -30.43 7.77 10.15
CA LYS A 130 -30.14 6.61 11.00
C LYS A 130 -30.43 6.84 12.48
N THR A 131 -30.54 8.09 12.94
CA THR A 131 -30.74 8.44 14.36
C THR A 131 -32.18 8.73 14.76
N LYS A 132 -33.14 8.81 13.82
CA LYS A 132 -34.57 8.85 14.18
C LYS A 132 -35.11 7.42 14.34
N PRO A 133 -35.52 6.99 15.55
CA PRO A 133 -36.19 5.71 15.72
C PRO A 133 -37.56 5.76 15.02
N PRO A 134 -38.08 4.61 14.53
CA PRO A 134 -39.42 4.57 13.94
C PRO A 134 -40.41 5.01 15.00
N ALA A 135 -41.14 6.10 14.73
CA ALA A 135 -42.23 6.55 15.58
C ALA A 135 -43.28 5.43 15.61
N LYS A 136 -43.64 5.01 16.83
CA LYS A 136 -44.78 4.12 17.10
C LYS A 136 -46.10 4.78 16.72
#